data_AF-A0A0J5GY84-F1
#
_entry.id   AF-A0A0J5GY84-F1
#
_cell.length_a   1.000
_cell.length_b   1.000
_cell.length_c   1.000
_cell.angle_alpha   90.00
_cell.angle_beta   90.00
_cell.angle_gamma   90.00
#
_symmetry.space_group_name_H-M   'P 1'
#
loop_
_entity.id
_entity.type
_entity.pdbx_description
1 polymer ?
#
loop_
_entity_poly.entity_id
_entity_poly.type
_entity_poly.pdbx_seq_one_letter_code
_entity_poly.pdbx_strand_id
1 'polypeptide(L)'
;MKQVEVYMIQNGNHGGANHTAGYIYPVDEHVAAEFEKEGIAKKVNYKSLSAHESKVEALTDEYSEKASAIDADYRLTPEAKAEDKRALKEEYAQKIADVNEKYRQDIAALKNGALARATEVGSSAEKVDYEAIKRKVGVMKSEVDMAYSFTGAVEYLQMHAKAMDQATATELLASFTEIKAMLHAKANGISESIAKTSIRNTYDDIKKAATYEAQAGANVEYRMLDAIEKYKGTLGYRFNRLK
;
A
#
# COMPACT_ATOMS: atom_id res chain seq x y z
N MET A 1 13.32 -5.61 20.71
CA MET A 1 12.08 -6.03 20.02
C MET A 1 12.33 -5.93 18.52
N LYS A 2 11.77 -6.83 17.71
CA LYS A 2 12.02 -6.86 16.26
C LYS A 2 11.06 -5.87 15.58
N GLN A 3 11.63 -4.84 14.96
CA GLN A 3 10.87 -3.88 14.16
C GLN A 3 10.73 -4.37 12.72
N VAL A 4 9.59 -4.07 12.11
CA VAL A 4 9.26 -4.39 10.73
C VAL A 4 8.58 -3.19 10.10
N GLU A 5 8.70 -3.06 8.79
CA GLU A 5 8.08 -1.95 8.07
C GLU A 5 6.67 -2.33 7.61
N VAL A 6 5.73 -1.39 7.79
CA VAL A 6 4.35 -1.52 7.31
C VAL A 6 3.98 -0.32 6.46
N TYR A 7 3.28 -0.58 5.36
CA TYR A 7 2.62 0.43 4.55
C TYR A 7 1.18 0.61 5.03
N MET A 8 0.80 1.84 5.37
CA MET A 8 -0.54 2.16 5.85
C MET A 8 -1.51 2.33 4.67
N ILE A 9 -2.53 1.50 4.62
CA ILE A 9 -3.64 1.58 3.65
C ILE A 9 -4.66 2.63 4.11
N GLN A 10 -4.91 2.70 5.42
CA GLN A 10 -5.80 3.64 6.07
C GLN A 10 -5.10 4.33 7.25
N ASN A 11 -5.69 5.42 7.74
CA ASN A 11 -5.20 6.06 8.95
C ASN A 11 -5.40 5.13 10.15
N GLY A 12 -4.39 5.00 10.99
CA GLY A 12 -4.43 4.19 12.21
C GLY A 12 -3.83 4.93 13.40
N ASN A 13 -4.14 4.48 14.61
CA ASN A 13 -3.49 4.95 15.82
C ASN A 13 -3.14 3.75 16.69
N HIS A 14 -1.91 3.70 17.17
CA HIS A 14 -1.48 2.70 18.15
C HIS A 14 -0.55 3.36 19.17
N GLY A 15 -0.80 3.11 20.46
CA GLY A 15 0.03 3.66 21.55
C GLY A 15 0.09 5.20 21.60
N GLY A 16 -0.91 5.90 21.05
CA GLY A 16 -0.94 7.37 20.96
C GLY A 16 -0.18 7.95 19.75
N ALA A 17 0.47 7.11 18.94
CA ALA A 17 1.11 7.52 17.70
C ALA A 17 0.13 7.40 16.51
N ASN A 18 -0.04 8.51 15.77
CA ASN A 18 -0.85 8.53 14.56
C ASN A 18 -0.05 8.05 13.35
N HIS A 19 -0.63 7.12 12.60
CA HIS A 19 -0.08 6.56 11.37
C HIS A 19 -0.97 6.99 10.21
N THR A 20 -0.40 7.71 9.25
CA THR A 20 -1.16 8.28 8.11
C THR A 20 -1.14 7.34 6.93
N ALA A 21 -2.28 7.18 6.25
CA ALA A 21 -2.40 6.39 5.03
C ALA A 21 -1.41 6.88 3.95
N GLY A 22 -0.84 5.95 3.19
CA GLY A 22 0.10 6.25 2.11
C GLY A 22 1.58 6.37 2.54
N TYR A 23 1.88 6.19 3.82
CA TYR A 23 3.24 6.23 4.36
C TYR A 23 3.70 4.86 4.86
N ILE A 24 5.02 4.70 4.96
CA ILE A 24 5.67 3.52 5.52
C ILE A 24 6.22 3.88 6.90
N TYR A 25 5.95 3.03 7.88
CA TYR A 25 6.41 3.22 9.25
C TYR A 25 7.13 1.97 9.77
N PRO A 26 8.23 2.14 10.51
CA PRO A 26 8.78 1.07 11.33
C PRO A 26 7.88 0.88 12.56
N VAL A 27 7.36 -0.33 12.75
CA VAL A 27 6.54 -0.70 13.91
C VAL A 27 7.02 -2.03 14.48
N ASP A 28 6.67 -2.32 15.73
CA ASP A 28 6.97 -3.63 16.31
C ASP A 28 6.15 -4.74 15.61
N GLU A 29 6.73 -5.94 15.53
CA GLU A 29 6.12 -7.05 14.78
C GLU A 29 4.70 -7.44 15.24
N HIS A 30 4.40 -7.31 16.53
CA HIS A 30 3.06 -7.56 17.06
C HIS A 30 2.04 -6.48 16.63
N VAL A 31 2.46 -5.21 16.56
CA VAL A 31 1.64 -4.09 16.07
C VAL A 31 1.38 -4.23 14.57
N ALA A 32 2.39 -4.64 13.81
CA ALA A 32 2.22 -4.94 12.39
C ALA A 32 1.16 -6.03 12.16
N ALA A 33 1.20 -7.10 12.95
CA ALA A 33 0.22 -8.19 12.84
C ALA A 33 -1.21 -7.73 13.21
N GLU A 34 -1.34 -6.83 14.18
CA GLU A 34 -2.62 -6.20 14.53
C GLU A 34 -3.16 -5.34 13.37
N PHE A 35 -2.33 -4.46 12.80
CA PHE A 35 -2.72 -3.63 11.66
C PHE A 35 -3.06 -4.43 10.39
N GLU A 36 -2.36 -5.53 10.13
CA GLU A 36 -2.68 -6.44 9.02
C GLU A 36 -4.01 -7.17 9.26
N LYS A 37 -4.26 -7.63 10.50
CA LYS A 37 -5.52 -8.29 10.87
C LYS A 37 -6.72 -7.35 10.73
N GLU A 38 -6.53 -6.07 11.05
CA GLU A 38 -7.55 -5.02 10.88
C GLU A 38 -7.70 -4.56 9.42
N GLY A 39 -6.79 -4.98 8.53
CA GLY A 39 -6.82 -4.60 7.12
C GLY A 39 -6.44 -3.13 6.86
N ILE A 40 -5.84 -2.45 7.84
CA ILE A 40 -5.46 -1.03 7.74
C ILE A 40 -4.02 -0.82 7.28
N ALA A 41 -3.19 -1.87 7.31
CA ALA A 41 -1.81 -1.84 6.81
C ALA A 41 -1.42 -3.15 6.13
N LYS A 42 -0.29 -3.13 5.43
CA LYS A 42 0.35 -4.31 4.84
C LYS A 42 1.85 -4.28 5.11
N LYS A 43 2.43 -5.40 5.51
CA LYS A 43 3.87 -5.51 5.77
C LYS A 43 4.66 -5.35 4.47
N VAL A 44 5.70 -4.52 4.53
CA VAL A 44 6.65 -4.35 3.42
C VAL A 44 7.63 -5.53 3.48
N ASN A 45 7.53 -6.46 2.54
CA ASN A 45 8.40 -7.63 2.51
C ASN A 45 8.76 -8.04 1.07
N TYR A 46 9.79 -7.39 0.53
CA TYR A 46 10.34 -7.71 -0.79
C TYR A 46 11.76 -8.24 -0.64
N LYS A 47 11.93 -9.55 -0.83
CA LYS A 47 13.22 -10.22 -0.67
C LYS A 47 14.33 -9.61 -1.54
N SER A 48 14.01 -9.24 -2.79
CA SER A 48 14.95 -8.58 -3.70
C SER A 48 15.41 -7.22 -3.16
N LEU A 49 14.47 -6.38 -2.72
CA LEU A 49 14.76 -5.06 -2.16
C LEU A 49 15.60 -5.17 -0.89
N SER A 50 15.26 -6.08 0.03
CA SER A 50 16.04 -6.31 1.25
C SER A 50 17.46 -6.82 0.96
N ALA A 51 17.66 -7.58 -0.11
CA ALA A 51 18.99 -8.07 -0.48
C ALA A 51 19.93 -6.93 -0.92
N HIS A 52 19.40 -5.91 -1.62
CA HIS A 52 20.16 -4.72 -1.98
C HIS A 52 20.51 -3.88 -0.74
N GLU A 53 19.57 -3.73 0.20
CA GLU A 53 19.80 -3.05 1.49
C GLU A 53 20.97 -3.71 2.26
N SER A 54 20.91 -5.03 2.47
CA SER A 54 21.98 -5.77 3.13
C SER A 54 23.32 -5.69 2.40
N LYS A 55 23.30 -5.64 1.05
CA LYS A 55 24.52 -5.50 0.25
C LYS A 55 25.17 -4.12 0.44
N VAL A 56 24.38 -3.05 0.51
CA VAL A 56 24.90 -1.70 0.77
C VAL A 56 25.44 -1.58 2.20
N GLU A 57 24.78 -2.22 3.17
CA GLU A 57 25.29 -2.29 4.54
C GLU A 57 26.65 -2.99 4.59
N ALA A 58 26.78 -4.18 3.98
CA ALA A 58 28.04 -4.90 3.91
C ALA A 58 29.16 -4.10 3.23
N LEU A 59 28.86 -3.41 2.13
CA LEU A 59 29.81 -2.50 1.46
C LEU A 59 30.23 -1.34 2.38
N THR A 60 29.29 -0.80 3.16
CA THR A 60 29.57 0.28 4.11
C THR A 60 30.46 -0.19 5.26
N ASP A 61 30.23 -1.40 5.76
CA ASP A 61 31.05 -2.00 6.83
C ASP A 61 32.47 -2.30 6.33
N GLU A 62 32.59 -2.88 5.13
CA GLU A 62 33.89 -3.14 4.50
C GLU A 62 34.68 -1.84 4.24
N TYR A 63 34.00 -0.77 3.81
CA TYR A 63 34.62 0.56 3.70
C TYR A 63 35.13 1.05 5.06
N SER A 64 34.33 0.94 6.11
CA SER A 64 34.70 1.40 7.46
C SER A 64 35.92 0.66 8.00
N GLU A 65 36.01 -0.65 7.77
CA GLU A 65 37.17 -1.46 8.16
C GLU A 65 38.43 -1.04 7.39
N LYS A 66 38.34 -0.90 6.06
CA LYS A 66 39.49 -0.49 5.24
C LYS A 66 39.95 0.94 5.54
N ALA A 67 39.02 1.87 5.74
CA ALA A 67 39.34 3.24 6.13
C ALA A 67 40.07 3.28 7.49
N SER A 68 39.61 2.47 8.45
CA SER A 68 40.26 2.34 9.76
C SER A 68 41.67 1.74 9.65
N ALA A 69 41.88 0.78 8.74
CA ALA A 69 43.20 0.20 8.50
C ALA A 69 44.18 1.23 7.90
N ILE A 70 43.73 2.08 6.97
CA ILE A 70 44.54 3.19 6.44
C ILE A 70 44.91 4.17 7.56
N ASP A 71 43.96 4.49 8.46
CA ASP A 71 44.23 5.36 9.59
C ASP A 71 45.24 4.77 10.58
N ALA A 72 45.20 3.45 10.79
CA ALA A 72 46.10 2.74 11.68
C ALA A 72 47.52 2.52 11.08
N ASP A 73 47.72 2.68 9.78
CA ASP A 73 49.02 2.46 9.16
C ASP A 73 50.01 3.58 9.52
N TYR A 74 51.03 3.25 10.32
CA TYR A 74 52.06 4.20 10.76
C TYR A 74 53.08 4.55 9.66
N ARG A 75 53.09 3.82 8.54
CA ARG A 75 54.03 4.03 7.43
C ARG A 75 53.59 5.14 6.49
N LEU A 76 52.29 5.45 6.49
CA LEU A 76 51.71 6.48 5.63
C LEU A 76 51.77 7.85 6.31
N THR A 77 52.13 8.88 5.54
CA THR A 77 52.02 10.27 5.99
C THR A 77 50.54 10.69 6.05
N PRO A 78 50.19 11.75 6.80
CA PRO A 78 48.82 12.26 6.83
C PRO A 78 48.24 12.55 5.44
N GLU A 79 49.06 13.05 4.50
CA GLU A 79 48.67 13.34 3.12
C GLU A 79 48.37 12.06 2.34
N ALA A 80 49.24 11.05 2.44
CA ALA A 80 49.01 9.76 1.79
C ALA A 80 47.75 9.06 2.32
N LYS A 81 47.51 9.11 3.64
CA LYS A 81 46.27 8.58 4.24
C LYS A 81 45.02 9.27 3.71
N ALA A 82 45.08 10.59 3.52
CA ALA A 82 43.95 11.36 3.01
C ALA A 82 43.67 11.02 1.53
N GLU A 83 44.72 10.86 0.72
CA GLU A 83 44.60 10.47 -0.68
C GLU A 83 44.04 9.04 -0.83
N ASP A 84 44.59 8.07 -0.10
CA ASP A 84 44.13 6.68 -0.11
C ASP A 84 42.67 6.56 0.34
N LYS A 85 42.28 7.28 1.41
CA LYS A 85 40.88 7.29 1.87
C LYS A 85 39.95 7.93 0.86
N ARG A 86 40.37 8.99 0.15
CA ARG A 86 39.57 9.59 -0.92
C ARG A 86 39.35 8.60 -2.06
N ALA A 87 40.41 7.95 -2.53
CA ALA A 87 40.31 6.94 -3.58
C ALA A 87 39.41 5.77 -3.17
N LEU A 88 39.56 5.29 -1.93
CA LEU A 88 38.70 4.25 -1.36
C LEU A 88 37.23 4.70 -1.31
N LYS A 89 36.97 5.95 -0.90
CA LYS A 89 35.62 6.50 -0.85
C LYS A 89 34.98 6.58 -2.23
N GLU A 90 35.72 7.01 -3.24
CA GLU A 90 35.25 7.06 -4.63
C GLU A 90 34.92 5.66 -5.17
N GLU A 91 35.78 4.67 -4.89
CA GLU A 91 35.55 3.27 -5.27
C GLU A 91 34.25 2.72 -4.67
N TYR A 92 34.04 2.91 -3.37
CA TYR A 92 32.84 2.42 -2.68
C TYR A 92 31.58 3.22 -3.04
N ALA A 93 31.71 4.52 -3.29
CA ALA A 93 30.62 5.34 -3.80
C ALA A 93 30.12 4.80 -5.15
N GLN A 94 31.03 4.41 -6.05
CA GLN A 94 30.67 3.80 -7.33
C GLN A 94 29.97 2.45 -7.13
N LYS A 95 30.50 1.57 -6.28
CA LYS A 95 29.86 0.27 -5.98
C LYS A 95 28.45 0.43 -5.41
N ILE A 96 28.25 1.41 -4.53
CA ILE A 96 26.93 1.71 -3.95
C ILE A 96 26.00 2.32 -5.01
N ALA A 97 26.50 3.16 -5.90
CA ALA A 97 25.74 3.68 -7.04
C ALA A 97 25.23 2.56 -7.95
N ASP A 98 26.07 1.58 -8.27
CA ASP A 98 25.68 0.41 -9.09
C ASP A 98 24.58 -0.44 -8.41
N VAL A 99 24.64 -0.58 -7.08
CA VAL A 99 23.58 -1.28 -6.32
C VAL A 99 22.29 -0.46 -6.29
N ASN A 100 22.38 0.86 -6.12
CA ASN A 100 21.23 1.76 -6.17
C ASN A 100 20.53 1.73 -7.53
N GLU A 101 21.28 1.63 -8.63
CA GLU A 101 20.70 1.51 -9.96
C GLU A 101 19.90 0.22 -10.12
N LYS A 102 20.45 -0.91 -9.67
CA LYS A 102 19.73 -2.20 -9.66
C LYS A 102 18.50 -2.18 -8.75
N TYR A 103 18.60 -1.52 -7.61
CA TYR A 103 17.48 -1.32 -6.69
C TYR A 103 16.32 -0.55 -7.36
N ARG A 104 16.63 0.54 -8.08
CA ARG A 104 15.63 1.30 -8.84
C ARG A 104 15.00 0.48 -9.96
N GLN A 105 15.80 -0.30 -10.68
CA GLN A 105 15.31 -1.19 -11.74
C GLN A 105 14.37 -2.27 -11.18
N ASP A 106 14.71 -2.87 -10.04
CA ASP A 106 13.85 -3.85 -9.37
C ASP A 106 12.54 -3.23 -8.87
N ILE A 107 12.58 -2.02 -8.30
CA ILE A 107 11.36 -1.28 -7.94
C ILE A 107 10.49 -1.05 -9.18
N ALA A 108 11.07 -0.56 -10.27
CA ALA A 108 10.34 -0.31 -11.51
C ALA A 108 9.72 -1.60 -12.08
N ALA A 109 10.47 -2.71 -12.07
CA ALA A 109 9.99 -4.02 -12.51
C ALA A 109 8.83 -4.51 -11.63
N LEU A 110 8.95 -4.38 -10.31
CA LEU A 110 7.88 -4.73 -9.36
C LEU A 110 6.64 -3.84 -9.55
N LYS A 111 6.80 -2.52 -9.76
CA LYS A 111 5.69 -1.59 -10.03
C LYS A 111 4.97 -1.96 -11.33
N ASN A 112 5.72 -2.25 -12.39
CA ASN A 112 5.16 -2.67 -13.68
C ASN A 112 4.44 -4.02 -13.56
N GLY A 113 4.99 -4.98 -12.81
CA GLY A 113 4.33 -6.25 -12.53
C GLY A 113 3.05 -6.09 -11.71
N ALA A 114 3.06 -5.22 -10.69
CA ALA A 114 1.86 -4.90 -9.91
C ALA A 114 0.79 -4.22 -10.78
N LEU A 115 1.19 -3.29 -11.65
CA LEU A 115 0.28 -2.62 -12.58
C LEU A 115 -0.31 -3.62 -13.60
N ALA A 116 0.52 -4.48 -14.19
CA ALA A 116 0.09 -5.52 -15.12
C ALA A 116 -0.93 -6.47 -14.47
N ARG A 117 -0.68 -6.92 -13.24
CA ARG A 117 -1.64 -7.72 -12.46
C ARG A 117 -2.93 -6.96 -12.18
N ALA A 118 -2.86 -5.67 -11.86
CA ALA A 118 -4.05 -4.85 -11.67
C ALA A 118 -4.88 -4.74 -12.98
N THR A 119 -4.23 -4.72 -14.15
CA THR A 119 -4.91 -4.63 -15.45
C THR A 119 -5.42 -5.96 -16.00
N GLU A 120 -4.64 -7.05 -15.90
CA GLU A 120 -5.02 -8.38 -16.40
C GLU A 120 -6.18 -8.98 -15.61
N VAL A 121 -6.25 -8.71 -14.31
CA VAL A 121 -7.34 -9.14 -13.43
C VAL A 121 -8.67 -8.44 -13.77
N GLY A 122 -8.65 -7.29 -14.45
CA GLY A 122 -9.85 -6.68 -15.02
C GLY A 122 -10.33 -7.32 -16.32
N SER A 123 -9.55 -8.25 -16.88
CA SER A 123 -9.71 -8.81 -18.22
C SER A 123 -10.05 -10.30 -18.22
N SER A 124 -10.22 -10.94 -17.06
CA SER A 124 -10.80 -12.29 -16.97
C SER A 124 -12.31 -12.22 -17.26
N ALA A 125 -12.62 -11.98 -18.53
CA ALA A 125 -13.93 -12.08 -19.11
C ALA A 125 -14.35 -13.56 -19.15
N GLU A 126 -14.85 -14.08 -18.02
CA GLU A 126 -16.01 -14.95 -18.13
C GLU A 126 -17.08 -14.18 -18.93
N LYS A 127 -17.87 -14.87 -19.76
CA LYS A 127 -18.97 -14.25 -20.50
C LYS A 127 -19.96 -13.68 -19.48
N VAL A 128 -19.76 -12.43 -19.09
CA VAL A 128 -20.62 -11.71 -18.16
C VAL A 128 -21.97 -11.53 -18.84
N ASP A 129 -23.00 -12.20 -18.33
CA ASP A 129 -24.37 -11.97 -18.74
C ASP A 129 -24.86 -10.63 -18.15
N TYR A 130 -24.64 -9.56 -18.92
CA TYR A 130 -25.03 -8.21 -18.54
C TYR A 130 -26.54 -8.06 -18.27
N GLU A 131 -27.39 -8.87 -18.92
CA GLU A 131 -28.84 -8.86 -18.68
C GLU A 131 -29.18 -9.53 -17.34
N ALA A 132 -28.48 -10.60 -16.96
CA ALA A 132 -28.59 -11.16 -15.61
C ALA A 132 -28.13 -10.18 -14.53
N ILE A 133 -27.05 -9.42 -14.77
CA ILE A 133 -26.56 -8.41 -13.83
C ILE A 133 -27.55 -7.26 -13.65
N LYS A 134 -28.05 -6.70 -14.75
CA LYS A 134 -29.07 -5.63 -14.69
C LYS A 134 -30.32 -6.09 -13.95
N ARG A 135 -30.75 -7.34 -14.15
CA ARG A 135 -31.87 -7.93 -13.40
C ARG A 135 -31.56 -8.03 -11.90
N LYS A 136 -30.39 -8.53 -11.52
CA LYS A 136 -29.97 -8.60 -10.11
C LYS A 136 -29.95 -7.21 -9.45
N VAL A 137 -29.31 -6.23 -10.09
CA VAL A 137 -29.27 -4.84 -9.60
C VAL A 137 -30.67 -4.22 -9.55
N GLY A 138 -31.51 -4.51 -10.54
CA GLY A 138 -32.92 -4.11 -10.54
C GLY A 138 -33.69 -4.65 -9.33
N VAL A 139 -33.53 -5.93 -9.01
CA VAL A 139 -34.11 -6.54 -7.79
C VAL A 139 -33.59 -5.85 -6.54
N MET A 140 -32.28 -5.64 -6.42
CA MET A 140 -31.69 -4.98 -5.25
C MET A 140 -32.23 -3.56 -5.06
N LYS A 141 -32.39 -2.79 -6.14
CA LYS A 141 -33.01 -1.46 -6.10
C LYS A 141 -34.47 -1.54 -5.64
N SER A 142 -35.24 -2.50 -6.14
CA SER A 142 -36.62 -2.72 -5.69
C SER A 142 -36.68 -3.10 -4.22
N GLU A 143 -35.79 -3.94 -3.71
CA GLU A 143 -35.72 -4.29 -2.29
C GLU A 143 -35.36 -3.08 -1.42
N VAL A 144 -34.44 -2.23 -1.88
CA VAL A 144 -34.12 -0.95 -1.22
C VAL A 144 -35.31 -0.02 -1.21
N ASP A 145 -36.05 0.09 -2.32
CA ASP A 145 -37.24 0.95 -2.42
C ASP A 145 -38.42 0.41 -1.59
N MET A 146 -38.58 -0.91 -1.51
CA MET A 146 -39.63 -1.57 -0.72
C MET A 146 -39.29 -1.67 0.77
N ALA A 147 -38.05 -1.46 1.17
CA ALA A 147 -37.65 -1.49 2.58
C ALA A 147 -38.48 -0.53 3.43
N TYR A 148 -38.99 -1.04 4.56
CA TYR A 148 -39.87 -0.31 5.47
C TYR A 148 -39.17 0.85 6.21
N SER A 149 -37.84 0.81 6.32
CA SER A 149 -37.06 1.82 7.04
C SER A 149 -35.70 2.06 6.39
N PHE A 150 -35.13 3.23 6.66
CA PHE A 150 -33.76 3.57 6.27
C PHE A 150 -32.74 2.55 6.78
N THR A 151 -32.84 2.17 8.05
CA THR A 151 -31.91 1.21 8.66
C THR A 151 -31.98 -0.14 7.96
N GLY A 152 -33.18 -0.65 7.68
CA GLY A 152 -33.34 -1.91 6.95
C GLY A 152 -32.78 -1.87 5.54
N ALA A 153 -32.95 -0.74 4.83
CA ALA A 153 -32.38 -0.55 3.49
C ALA A 153 -30.84 -0.53 3.51
N VAL A 154 -30.25 0.16 4.49
CA VAL A 154 -28.78 0.22 4.69
C VAL A 154 -28.22 -1.15 5.04
N GLU A 155 -28.83 -1.87 5.98
CA GLU A 155 -28.42 -3.22 6.38
C GLU A 155 -28.50 -4.21 5.22
N TYR A 156 -29.58 -4.15 4.43
CA TYR A 156 -29.74 -4.97 3.23
C TYR A 156 -28.57 -4.75 2.25
N LEU A 157 -28.26 -3.48 1.95
CA LEU A 157 -27.16 -3.13 1.04
C LEU A 157 -25.80 -3.54 1.58
N GLN A 158 -25.53 -3.32 2.87
CA GLN A 158 -24.26 -3.68 3.50
C GLN A 158 -24.06 -5.20 3.56
N MET A 159 -25.13 -5.96 3.84
CA MET A 159 -25.10 -7.42 3.82
C MET A 159 -24.78 -7.94 2.42
N HIS A 160 -25.47 -7.43 1.40
CA HIS A 160 -25.25 -7.88 0.03
C HIS A 160 -23.92 -7.38 -0.55
N ALA A 161 -23.44 -6.20 -0.16
CA ALA A 161 -22.13 -5.68 -0.58
C ALA A 161 -20.98 -6.63 -0.21
N LYS A 162 -21.12 -7.40 0.89
CA LYS A 162 -20.13 -8.38 1.31
C LYS A 162 -20.14 -9.68 0.49
N ALA A 163 -21.24 -9.97 -0.21
CA ALA A 163 -21.46 -11.26 -0.88
C ALA A 163 -21.68 -11.13 -2.39
N MET A 164 -21.78 -9.91 -2.93
CA MET A 164 -22.02 -9.66 -4.34
C MET A 164 -20.78 -9.90 -5.20
N ASP A 165 -20.99 -10.42 -6.41
CA ASP A 165 -19.95 -10.48 -7.43
C ASP A 165 -19.58 -9.08 -7.94
N GLN A 166 -18.35 -8.91 -8.39
CA GLN A 166 -17.78 -7.61 -8.77
C GLN A 166 -18.57 -6.91 -9.88
N ALA A 167 -19.02 -7.67 -10.89
CA ALA A 167 -19.73 -7.10 -12.03
C ALA A 167 -21.10 -6.56 -11.58
N THR A 168 -21.78 -7.28 -10.68
CA THR A 168 -22.99 -6.79 -10.00
C THR A 168 -22.71 -5.59 -9.11
N ALA A 169 -21.60 -5.57 -8.37
CA ALA A 169 -21.19 -4.44 -7.55
C ALA A 169 -20.89 -3.17 -8.37
N THR A 170 -20.27 -3.34 -9.54
CA THR A 170 -19.95 -2.23 -10.46
C THR A 170 -21.21 -1.61 -11.03
N GLU A 171 -22.17 -2.43 -11.48
CA GLU A 171 -23.46 -1.95 -11.97
C GLU A 171 -24.29 -1.30 -10.85
N LEU A 172 -24.25 -1.86 -9.63
CA LEU A 172 -24.90 -1.27 -8.46
C LEU A 172 -24.27 0.08 -8.09
N LEU A 173 -22.94 0.19 -8.17
CA LEU A 173 -22.20 1.44 -7.95
C LEU A 173 -22.55 2.50 -9.00
N ALA A 174 -22.69 2.10 -10.28
CA ALA A 174 -23.13 2.99 -11.35
C ALA A 174 -24.54 3.54 -11.09
N SER A 175 -25.41 2.72 -10.49
CA SER A 175 -26.78 3.09 -10.08
C SER A 175 -26.86 3.79 -8.71
N PHE A 176 -25.73 4.07 -8.05
CA PHE A 176 -25.75 4.50 -6.66
C PHE A 176 -26.42 5.86 -6.43
N THR A 177 -26.40 6.75 -7.42
CA THR A 177 -27.11 8.05 -7.33
C THR A 177 -28.60 7.86 -7.07
N GLU A 178 -29.21 6.84 -7.70
CA GLU A 178 -30.62 6.51 -7.50
C GLU A 178 -30.85 5.85 -6.14
N ILE A 179 -29.97 4.92 -5.75
CA ILE A 179 -30.01 4.26 -4.42
C ILE A 179 -29.90 5.30 -3.31
N LYS A 180 -29.00 6.28 -3.47
CA LYS A 180 -28.85 7.40 -2.55
C LYS A 180 -30.15 8.20 -2.42
N ALA A 181 -30.87 8.45 -3.52
CA ALA A 181 -32.15 9.15 -3.48
C ALA A 181 -33.21 8.34 -2.71
N MET A 182 -33.30 7.02 -2.96
CA MET A 182 -34.20 6.13 -2.21
C MET A 182 -33.89 6.12 -0.71
N LEU A 183 -32.60 6.04 -0.34
CA LEU A 183 -32.16 6.09 1.05
C LEU A 183 -32.50 7.44 1.70
N HIS A 184 -32.28 8.56 1.01
CA HIS A 184 -32.67 9.88 1.52
C HIS A 184 -34.17 10.01 1.74
N ALA A 185 -35.02 9.50 0.83
CA ALA A 185 -36.47 9.52 0.98
C ALA A 185 -36.94 8.73 2.23
N LYS A 186 -36.18 7.70 2.63
CA LYS A 186 -36.47 6.87 3.81
C LYS A 186 -35.87 7.38 5.11
N ALA A 187 -34.98 8.37 5.07
CA ALA A 187 -34.29 8.91 6.24
C ALA A 187 -35.17 9.83 7.13
N ASN A 188 -36.49 9.85 6.90
CA ASN A 188 -37.43 10.65 7.69
C ASN A 188 -37.35 10.29 9.18
N GLY A 189 -37.12 11.30 10.03
CA GLY A 189 -37.00 11.10 11.48
C GLY A 189 -35.61 10.62 11.95
N ILE A 190 -34.65 10.45 11.05
CA ILE A 190 -33.25 10.15 11.37
C ILE A 190 -32.43 11.43 11.29
N SER A 191 -31.47 11.59 12.22
CA SER A 191 -30.51 12.69 12.15
C SER A 191 -29.79 12.70 10.81
N GLU A 192 -29.74 13.87 10.16
CA GLU A 192 -29.09 14.05 8.86
C GLU A 192 -27.62 13.60 8.88
N SER A 193 -26.92 13.82 10.01
CA SER A 193 -25.52 13.39 10.17
C SER A 193 -25.35 11.87 10.20
N ILE A 194 -26.30 11.17 10.83
CA ILE A 194 -26.33 9.70 10.89
C ILE A 194 -26.66 9.16 9.50
N ALA A 195 -27.68 9.69 8.85
CA ALA A 195 -28.10 9.26 7.52
C ALA A 195 -26.97 9.44 6.49
N LYS A 196 -26.28 10.58 6.49
CA LYS A 196 -25.12 10.83 5.60
C LYS A 196 -23.97 9.86 5.85
N THR A 197 -23.66 9.59 7.11
CA THR A 197 -22.59 8.64 7.48
C THR A 197 -22.93 7.24 7.02
N SER A 198 -24.14 6.76 7.27
CA SER A 198 -24.60 5.44 6.84
C SER A 198 -24.60 5.30 5.32
N ILE A 199 -25.13 6.27 4.57
CA ILE A 199 -25.10 6.28 3.10
C ILE A 199 -23.66 6.24 2.58
N ARG A 200 -22.75 6.99 3.20
CA ARG A 200 -21.33 6.99 2.83
C ARG A 200 -20.67 5.64 3.08
N ASN A 201 -20.93 5.02 4.22
CA ASN A 201 -20.39 3.69 4.53
C ASN A 201 -20.91 2.65 3.53
N THR A 202 -22.21 2.67 3.20
CA THR A 202 -22.79 1.80 2.17
C THR A 202 -22.15 2.03 0.80
N TYR A 203 -21.91 3.28 0.41
CA TYR A 203 -21.18 3.61 -0.82
C TYR A 203 -19.78 3.00 -0.81
N ASP A 204 -19.03 3.17 0.27
CA ASP A 204 -17.67 2.68 0.39
C ASP A 204 -17.62 1.14 0.39
N ASP A 205 -18.61 0.46 0.98
CA ASP A 205 -18.73 -1.01 0.95
C ASP A 205 -19.03 -1.53 -0.46
N ILE A 206 -19.97 -0.92 -1.19
CA ILE A 206 -20.26 -1.29 -2.59
C ILE A 206 -19.06 -0.97 -3.48
N LYS A 207 -18.40 0.16 -3.26
CA LYS A 207 -17.19 0.55 -3.98
C LYS A 207 -16.06 -0.45 -3.76
N LYS A 208 -15.87 -0.93 -2.54
CA LYS A 208 -14.90 -2.01 -2.23
C LYS A 208 -15.26 -3.28 -2.99
N ALA A 209 -16.51 -3.70 -2.98
CA ALA A 209 -16.98 -4.89 -3.70
C ALA A 209 -16.84 -4.77 -5.23
N ALA A 210 -16.98 -3.56 -5.78
CA ALA A 210 -16.78 -3.27 -7.21
C ALA A 210 -15.30 -3.28 -7.62
N THR A 211 -14.38 -3.07 -6.68
CA THR A 211 -12.94 -3.27 -6.91
C THR A 211 -12.54 -4.71 -6.61
N TYR A 212 -12.07 -5.44 -7.63
CA TYR A 212 -11.55 -6.81 -7.49
C TYR A 212 -10.59 -6.91 -6.29
N GLU A 213 -10.70 -7.88 -5.38
CA GLU A 213 -9.78 -8.01 -4.23
C GLU A 213 -8.30 -8.14 -4.67
N ALA A 214 -8.04 -8.83 -5.77
CA ALA A 214 -6.72 -8.88 -6.42
C ALA A 214 -6.32 -7.56 -7.10
N GLN A 215 -7.25 -6.73 -7.62
CA GLN A 215 -6.94 -5.35 -8.06
C GLN A 215 -6.72 -4.41 -6.88
N ALA A 216 -7.45 -4.56 -5.77
CA ALA A 216 -7.24 -3.82 -4.54
C ALA A 216 -5.87 -4.19 -3.95
N GLY A 217 -5.54 -5.48 -3.91
CA GLY A 217 -4.23 -6.00 -3.51
C GLY A 217 -3.10 -5.51 -4.41
N ALA A 218 -3.26 -5.55 -5.74
CA ALA A 218 -2.28 -5.06 -6.70
C ALA A 218 -2.14 -3.53 -6.70
N ASN A 219 -3.23 -2.79 -6.48
CA ASN A 219 -3.20 -1.33 -6.31
C ASN A 219 -2.53 -0.92 -4.99
N VAL A 220 -2.79 -1.65 -3.90
CA VAL A 220 -2.09 -1.47 -2.62
C VAL A 220 -0.61 -1.78 -2.79
N GLU A 221 -0.28 -2.86 -3.50
CA GLU A 221 1.10 -3.23 -3.81
C GLU A 221 1.82 -2.15 -4.63
N TYR A 222 1.17 -1.66 -5.69
CA TYR A 222 1.69 -0.55 -6.51
C TYR A 222 1.93 0.72 -5.68
N ARG A 223 0.95 1.13 -4.86
CA ARG A 223 1.07 2.32 -4.00
C ARG A 223 2.13 2.15 -2.91
N MET A 224 2.30 0.93 -2.40
CA MET A 224 3.36 0.60 -1.46
C MET A 224 4.74 0.73 -2.13
N LEU A 225 4.92 0.17 -3.33
CA LEU A 225 6.16 0.31 -4.09
C LEU A 225 6.46 1.77 -4.47
N ASP A 226 5.43 2.55 -4.80
CA ASP A 226 5.54 4.00 -5.03
C ASP A 226 5.98 4.75 -3.76
N ALA A 227 5.45 4.37 -2.59
CA ALA A 227 5.89 4.92 -1.31
C ALA A 227 7.34 4.53 -0.97
N ILE A 228 7.76 3.28 -1.27
CA ILE A 228 9.15 2.85 -1.12
C ILE A 228 10.06 3.73 -1.98
N GLU A 229 9.74 3.89 -3.26
CA GLU A 229 10.50 4.74 -4.17
C GLU A 229 10.60 6.18 -3.67
N LYS A 230 9.48 6.76 -3.23
CA LYS A 230 9.41 8.15 -2.77
C LYS A 230 10.16 8.42 -1.47
N TYR A 231 10.06 7.52 -0.49
CA TYR A 231 10.55 7.76 0.87
C TYR A 231 11.88 7.09 1.17
N LYS A 232 12.20 5.97 0.51
CA LYS A 232 13.51 5.31 0.65
C LYS A 232 14.49 5.76 -0.43
N GLY A 233 14.04 5.92 -1.68
CA GLY A 233 14.73 6.59 -2.80
C GLY A 233 16.12 6.06 -3.18
N THR A 234 17.09 6.19 -2.29
CA THR A 234 18.49 5.79 -2.44
C THR A 234 19.03 5.17 -1.16
N LEU A 235 19.67 4.02 -1.28
CA LEU A 235 20.41 3.35 -0.22
C LEU A 235 21.76 4.03 0.00
N GLY A 236 22.37 3.79 1.16
CA GLY A 236 23.74 4.27 1.47
C GLY A 236 23.80 5.49 2.39
N TYR A 237 22.71 5.82 3.08
CA TYR A 237 22.68 6.95 4.00
C TYR A 237 23.76 6.87 5.10
N ARG A 238 24.05 5.66 5.60
CA ARG A 238 25.14 5.41 6.56
C ARG A 238 26.51 5.71 5.93
N PHE A 239 26.77 5.22 4.73
CA PHE A 239 28.01 5.48 4.00
C PHE A 239 28.27 6.97 3.79
N ASN A 240 27.24 7.73 3.39
CA ASN A 240 27.36 9.18 3.18
C ASN A 240 27.66 9.98 4.46
N ARG A 241 27.36 9.42 5.64
CA ARG A 241 27.68 10.02 6.94
C ARG A 241 29.09 9.70 7.44
N LEU A 242 29.75 8.69 6.86
CA LEU A 242 31.14 8.38 7.18
C LEU A 242 32.04 9.44 6.53
N LYS A 243 32.85 10.10 7.36
CA LYS A 243 33.76 11.15 6.93
C LYS A 243 35.00 10.53 6.29
#